data_AF-A0A084AC36-F1
#
_entry.id   AF-A0A084AC36-F1
#
_cell.length_a   1.000
_cell.length_b   1.000
_cell.length_c   1.000
_cell.angle_alpha   90.00
_cell.angle_beta   90.00
_cell.angle_gamma   90.00
#
_symmetry.space_group_name_H-M   'P 1'
#
loop_
_entity.id
_entity.type
_entity.pdbx_description
1 polymer ?
#
loop_
_entity_poly.entity_id
_entity_poly.type
_entity_poly.pdbx_seq_one_letter_code
_entity_poly.pdbx_strand_id
1 'polypeptide(L)' 'MKYRLNPLFTLRKTDKAVFNFSRAELTQFNDTGFDILLAVLEQESDREWTDDEDEFLKELIKEKIVEES' A
#
# COMPACT_ATOMS: atom_id res chain seq x y z
N MET A 1 6.78 -13.37 2.54
CA MET A 1 7.49 -12.08 2.41
C MET A 1 6.82 -11.09 3.35
N LYS A 2 7.56 -10.16 3.95
CA LYS A 2 6.95 -9.10 4.77
C LYS A 2 7.02 -7.80 3.99
N TYR A 3 5.94 -7.03 3.99
CA TYR A 3 5.91 -5.71 3.39
C TYR A 3 5.80 -4.65 4.47
N ARG A 4 6.34 -3.46 4.20
CA ARG A 4 6.23 -2.29 5.06
C ARG A 4 5.99 -1.04 4.23
N LEU A 5 5.35 -0.03 4.82
CA LEU A 5 5.21 1.28 4.20
C LEU A 5 6.60 1.93 4.13
N ASN A 6 6.92 2.53 2.98
CA ASN A 6 8.15 3.30 2.83
C ASN A 6 8.17 4.47 3.83
N PRO A 7 9.29 4.72 4.54
CA PRO A 7 9.38 5.82 5.53
C PRO A 7 9.08 7.22 4.99
N LEU A 8 9.15 7.43 3.68
CA LEU A 8 8.76 8.69 3.03
C LEU A 8 7.24 8.87 2.92
N PHE A 9 6.46 7.86 3.28
CA PHE A 9 5.01 7.88 3.21
C PHE A 9 4.42 7.75 4.61
N THR A 10 3.25 8.36 4.80
CA THR A 10 2.41 8.13 5.97
C THR A 10 1.00 7.75 5.54
N LEU A 11 0.41 6.80 6.27
CA LEU A 11 -0.94 6.32 6.01
C LEU A 11 -1.97 7.26 6.62
N ARG A 12 -2.97 7.66 5.83
CA ARG A 12 -4.12 8.44 6.29
C ARG A 12 -5.39 7.60 6.14
N LYS A 13 -5.70 6.79 7.16
CA LYS A 13 -6.84 5.87 7.16
C LYS A 13 -8.19 6.55 6.93
N THR A 14 -8.41 7.71 7.54
CA THR A 14 -9.67 8.48 7.38
C THR A 14 -9.93 8.89 5.94
N ASP A 15 -8.87 9.21 5.20
CA ASP A 15 -8.94 9.71 3.82
C ASP A 15 -8.72 8.61 2.78
N LYS A 16 -8.52 7.36 3.21
CA LYS A 16 -8.13 6.22 2.36
C LYS A 16 -6.96 6.59 1.44
N ALA A 17 -5.90 7.15 2.03
CA ALA A 17 -4.81 7.76 1.29
C ALA A 17 -3.43 7.47 1.89
N VAL A 18 -2.40 7.69 1.08
CA VAL A 18 -1.01 7.84 1.55
C VAL A 18 -0.51 9.25 1.23
N PHE A 19 0.20 9.86 2.17
CA PHE A 19 0.87 11.13 1.96
C PHE A 19 2.36 10.91 1.77
N ASN A 20 2.93 11.44 0.69
CA ASN A 20 4.35 11.39 0.37
C ASN A 20 5.05 12.67 0.87
N PHE A 21 5.92 12.55 1.87
CA PHE A 21 6.67 13.68 2.44
C PHE A 21 7.69 14.29 1.49
N SER A 22 8.26 13.49 0.57
CA SER A 22 9.26 13.95 -0.39
C SER A 22 8.64 14.87 -1.45
N ARG A 23 7.42 14.53 -1.90
CA ARG A 23 6.71 15.24 -2.97
C ARG A 23 5.62 16.19 -2.47
N ALA A 24 5.34 16.20 -1.17
CA ALA A 24 4.21 16.90 -0.55
C ALA A 24 2.87 16.58 -1.24
N GLU A 25 2.68 15.31 -1.63
CA GLU A 25 1.57 14.85 -2.45
C GLU A 25 0.71 13.84 -1.68
N LEU A 26 -0.61 13.97 -1.81
CA LEU A 26 -1.58 13.04 -1.23
C LEU A 26 -2.17 12.17 -2.34
N THR A 27 -1.97 10.86 -2.25
CA THR A 27 -2.53 9.89 -3.19
C THR A 27 -3.70 9.17 -2.51
N GLN A 28 -4.91 9.39 -3.04
CA GLN A 28 -6.12 8.72 -2.60
C GLN A 28 -6.31 7.42 -3.38
N PHE A 29 -6.78 6.39 -2.68
CA PHE A 29 -7.16 5.11 -3.27
C PHE A 29 -8.69 4.99 -3.30
N ASN A 30 -9.19 4.12 -4.17
CA ASN A 30 -10.55 3.61 -4.02
C ASN A 30 -10.61 2.62 -2.84
N ASP A 31 -11.81 2.22 -2.46
CA ASP A 31 -12.04 1.34 -1.29
C ASP A 31 -11.22 0.04 -1.39
N THR A 32 -11.31 -0.65 -2.52
CA THR A 32 -10.60 -1.90 -2.77
C THR A 32 -9.08 -1.74 -2.71
N GLY A 33 -8.52 -0.73 -3.37
CA GLY A 33 -7.07 -0.47 -3.37
C GLY A 33 -6.54 -0.11 -1.99
N PHE A 34 -7.33 0.62 -1.19
CA PHE A 34 -6.95 0.93 0.18
C PHE A 34 -6.98 -0.31 1.08
N ASP A 35 -7.99 -1.17 0.94
CA ASP A 35 -8.11 -2.40 1.72
C ASP A 35 -6.98 -3.39 1.38
N ILE A 36 -6.58 -3.47 0.11
CA ILE A 36 -5.40 -4.25 -0.31
C ILE A 36 -4.14 -3.71 0.35
N LEU A 37 -3.92 -2.38 0.28
CA LEU A 37 -2.76 -1.74 0.92
C LEU A 37 -2.71 -2.06 2.43
N LEU A 38 -3.85 -1.99 3.12
CA LEU A 38 -3.93 -2.32 4.53
C LEU A 38 -3.56 -3.78 4.79
N ALA A 39 -4.16 -4.73 4.06
CA ALA A 39 -3.88 -6.15 4.25
C ALA A 39 -2.42 -6.52 3.99
N VAL A 40 -1.78 -5.89 2.99
CA VAL A 40 -0.34 -6.02 2.71
C VAL A 40 0.48 -5.56 3.91
N LEU A 41 0.15 -4.39 4.49
CA LEU A 41 0.87 -3.82 5.63
C LEU A 41 0.63 -4.55 6.95
N GLU A 42 -0.59 -5.07 7.14
CA GLU A 42 -1.00 -5.84 8.31
C GLU A 42 -0.51 -7.31 8.24
N GLN A 43 0.10 -7.70 7.12
CA GLN A 43 0.72 -9.01 6.89
C GLN A 43 -0.28 -10.16 7.08
N GLU A 44 -1.47 -10.03 6.49
CA GLU A 44 -2.48 -11.09 6.49
C GLU A 44 -1.93 -12.33 5.75
N SER A 45 -1.33 -13.26 6.49
CA SER A 45 -0.60 -14.42 5.96
C SER A 45 -1.50 -15.47 5.32
N ASP A 46 -2.79 -15.45 5.66
CA ASP A 46 -3.76 -16.50 5.33
C ASP A 46 -4.72 -16.06 4.21
N ARG A 47 -4.52 -14.84 3.66
CA ARG A 47 -5.33 -14.31 2.56
C ARG A 47 -4.82 -14.86 1.23
N GLU A 48 -5.73 -15.43 0.45
CA GLU A 48 -5.48 -15.71 -0.97
C GLU A 48 -5.60 -14.41 -1.76
N TRP A 49 -4.52 -14.05 -2.46
CA TRP A 49 -4.47 -12.88 -3.34
C TRP A 49 -4.93 -13.24 -4.73
N THR A 50 -5.76 -12.39 -5.32
CA THR A 50 -6.12 -12.53 -6.74
C THR A 50 -5.04 -11.95 -7.64
N ASP A 51 -5.01 -12.33 -8.92
CA ASP A 51 -4.02 -11.83 -9.89
C ASP A 51 -4.01 -10.28 -9.98
N ASP A 52 -5.19 -9.66 -9.93
CA ASP A 52 -5.35 -8.20 -9.97
C ASP A 52 -4.77 -7.51 -8.73
N GLU A 53 -4.92 -8.14 -7.55
CA GLU A 53 -4.38 -7.61 -6.30
C GLU A 53 -2.85 -7.75 -6.24
N ASP A 54 -2.33 -8.86 -6.78
CA ASP A 54 -0.89 -9.07 -6.96
C ASP A 54 -0.29 -8.06 -7.94
N GLU A 55 -0.99 -7.73 -9.03
CA GLU A 55 -0.57 -6.67 -9.96
C GLU A 55 -0.57 -5.29 -9.28
N PHE A 56 -1.61 -5.00 -8.49
CA PHE A 56 -1.67 -3.77 -7.71
C PHE A 56 -0.53 -3.67 -6.69
N LEU A 57 -0.21 -4.75 -5.98
CA LEU A 57 0.94 -4.81 -5.07
C LEU A 57 2.26 -4.53 -5.81
N LYS A 58 2.46 -5.10 -7.00
CA LYS A 58 3.66 -4.83 -7.82
C LYS A 58 3.77 -3.35 -8.19
N GLU A 59 2.67 -2.68 -8.52
CA GLU A 59 2.68 -1.24 -8.78
C GLU A 59 2.99 -0.42 -7.51
N LEU A 60 2.45 -0.80 -6.34
CA LEU A 60 2.81 -0.15 -5.07
C LEU A 60 4.31 -0.26 -4.75
N ILE A 61 4.93 -1.40 -5.04
CA ILE A 61 6.38 -1.64 -4.87
C ILE A 61 7.17 -0.80 -5.87
N LYS A 62 6.74 -0.78 -7.14
CA LYS A 62 7.38 -0.03 -8.23
C LYS A 62 7.36 1.48 -7.97
N GLU A 63 6.24 2.01 -7.47
CA GLU A 63 6.09 3.40 -7.03
C GLU A 63 6.78 3.68 -5.67
N LYS A 64 7.43 2.67 -5.08
CA LYS A 64 8.13 2.73 -3.79
C LYS A 64 7.24 3.19 -2.63
N ILE A 65 5.93 2.96 -2.72
CA ILE A 65 4.98 3.23 -1.64
C ILE A 65 5.18 2.19 -0.54
N VAL A 66 5.36 0.92 -0.93
CA VAL A 66 5.70 -0.19 -0.03
C VAL A 66 7.04 -0.82 -0.41
N GLU A 67 7.69 -1.44 0.57
CA GLU A 67 8.98 -2.12 0.41
C GLU A 67 8.93 -3.52 1.02
N GLU A 68 9.65 -4.48 0.44
CA GLU A 68 9.91 -5.78 1.06
C GLU A 68 10.84 -5.63 2.27
N SER A 69 10.56 -6.38 3.34
CA SER A 69 11.25 -6.39 4.63
C SER A 69 11.61 -7.79 5.09
#